data_AF-A0A1H7X7C8-F1
#
_entry.id   AF-A0A1H7X7C8-F1
#
_cell.length_a   1.000
_cell.length_b   1.000
_cell.length_c   1.000
_cell.angle_alpha   90.00
_cell.angle_beta   90.00
_cell.angle_gamma   90.00
#
_symmetry.space_group_name_H-M   'P 1'
#
loop_
_entity.id
_entity.type
_entity.pdbx_description
1 polymer ?
#
loop_
_entity_poly.entity_id
_entity_poly.type
_entity_poly.pdbx_seq_one_letter_code
_entity_poly.pdbx_strand_id
1 'polypeptide(L)' 'MQSANDYYRHFIQPKDFVEFYSGFFLSEGLFKISIEENCSWLLQIICFQSKTSETELFEFWTLQRKEGLEYVLQC' A
#
# COMPACT_ATOMS: atom_id res chain seq x y z
N MET A 1 17.96 6.34 11.77
CA MET A 1 16.86 6.20 10.80
C MET A 1 16.25 4.83 11.02
N GLN A 2 15.07 4.77 11.61
CA GLN A 2 14.23 3.57 11.54
C GLN A 2 13.61 3.57 10.14
N SER A 3 13.77 2.46 9.42
CA SER A 3 13.24 2.33 8.07
C SER A 3 11.71 2.25 8.09
N ALA A 4 11.03 2.55 6.98
CA ALA A 4 9.58 2.34 6.85
C ALA A 4 9.16 0.89 7.24
N ASN A 5 10.06 -0.09 7.05
CA ASN A 5 9.85 -1.48 7.49
C ASN A 5 9.75 -1.61 9.02
N ASP A 6 10.50 -0.83 9.78
CA ASP A 6 10.45 -0.82 11.25
C ASP A 6 9.14 -0.22 11.73
N TYR A 7 8.62 0.79 11.03
CA TYR A 7 7.30 1.36 11.29
C TYR A 7 6.18 0.35 10.96
N TYR A 8 6.31 -0.38 9.83
CA TYR A 8 5.36 -1.42 9.40
C TYR A 8 5.17 -2.52 10.45
N ARG A 9 6.21 -2.85 11.22
CA ARG A 9 6.12 -3.85 12.31
C ARG A 9 5.14 -3.47 13.42
N HIS A 10 4.72 -2.22 13.53
CA HIS A 10 3.67 -1.81 14.47
C HIS A 10 2.26 -2.17 13.98
N PHE A 11 2.09 -2.42 12.68
CA PHE A 11 0.81 -2.74 12.03
C PHE A 11 0.76 -4.24 11.69
N ILE A 12 0.74 -5.09 12.73
CA ILE A 12 0.82 -6.56 12.59
C ILE A 12 -0.50 -7.17 12.05
N GLN A 13 -1.61 -6.45 12.12
CA GLN A 13 -2.90 -6.83 11.52
C GLN A 13 -3.65 -5.58 11.06
N PRO A 14 -4.33 -5.60 9.90
CA PRO A 14 -5.23 -4.52 9.50
C PRO A 14 -6.48 -4.61 10.39
N LYS A 15 -6.42 -4.00 11.57
CA LYS A 15 -7.58 -3.92 12.46
C LYS A 15 -8.55 -2.83 12.01
N ASP A 16 -8.04 -1.80 11.35
CA ASP A 16 -8.79 -0.63 10.92
C ASP A 16 -8.48 -0.28 9.46
N PHE A 17 -9.52 0.08 8.72
CA PHE A 17 -9.44 0.57 7.34
C PHE A 17 -9.89 2.03 7.29
N VAL A 18 -9.25 2.80 6.43
CA VAL A 18 -9.59 4.21 6.17
C VAL A 18 -9.99 4.37 4.71
N GLU A 19 -11.02 5.17 4.46
CA GLU A 19 -11.41 5.54 3.10
C GLU A 19 -10.37 6.51 2.52
N PHE A 20 -9.77 6.15 1.39
CA PHE A 20 -8.76 6.96 0.72
C PHE A 20 -9.37 7.78 -0.41
N TYR A 21 -10.13 7.14 -1.31
CA TYR A 21 -10.75 7.80 -2.46
C TYR A 21 -11.86 6.94 -3.07
N SER A 22 -13.00 7.53 -3.43
CA SER A 22 -14.09 6.87 -4.18
C SER A 22 -14.44 5.45 -3.73
N GLY A 23 -14.54 5.20 -2.42
CA GLY A 23 -14.88 3.88 -1.89
C GLY A 23 -13.72 2.86 -1.82
N PHE A 24 -12.48 3.26 -2.13
CA PHE A 24 -11.30 2.44 -1.85
C PHE A 24 -10.90 2.56 -0.38
N PHE A 25 -10.84 1.41 0.30
CA PHE A 25 -10.44 1.29 1.70
C PHE A 25 -9.01 0.73 1.79
N LEU A 26 -8.17 1.42 2.55
CA LEU A 26 -6.78 1.03 2.80
C LEU A 26 -6.59 0.69 4.26
N SER A 27 -5.68 -0.23 4.58
CA SER A 27 -5.30 -0.44 5.97
C SER A 27 -4.71 0.86 6.54
N GLU A 28 -5.03 1.16 7.80
CA GLU A 28 -4.58 2.40 8.45
C GLU A 28 -3.04 2.54 8.41
N GLY A 29 -2.31 1.43 8.54
CA GLY A 29 -0.85 1.40 8.46
C GLY A 29 -0.32 1.84 7.10
N LEU A 30 -0.90 1.32 6.00
CA LEU A 30 -0.50 1.70 4.65
C LEU A 30 -0.74 3.20 4.41
N PHE A 31 -1.89 3.71 4.87
CA PHE A 31 -2.21 5.13 4.75
C PHE A 31 -1.23 6.01 5.54
N LYS A 32 -1.00 5.71 6.82
CA LYS A 32 -0.07 6.49 7.68
C LYS A 32 1.35 6.51 7.12
N ILE A 33 1.86 5.36 6.68
CA ILE A 33 3.19 5.26 6.06
C ILE A 33 3.27 6.15 4.83
N SER A 34 2.23 6.16 3.99
CA SER A 34 2.26 6.97 2.77
C SER A 34 2.37 8.47 3.03
N ILE A 35 1.82 8.94 4.15
CA ILE A 35 1.87 10.33 4.59
C ILE A 35 3.25 10.62 5.19
N GLU A 36 3.73 9.76 6.10
CA GLU A 36 5.03 9.94 6.75
C GLU A 36 6.21 9.94 5.76
N GLU A 37 6.16 9.06 4.76
CA GLU A 37 7.21 8.92 3.73
C GLU A 37 6.96 9.78 2.48
N ASN A 38 5.92 10.64 2.48
CA ASN A 38 5.50 11.46 1.33
C ASN A 38 5.36 10.67 0.01
N CYS A 39 4.77 9.47 0.07
CA CYS A 39 4.63 8.55 -1.05
C CYS A 39 3.18 8.20 -1.40
N SER A 40 2.23 9.11 -1.17
CA SER A 40 0.81 8.92 -1.50
C SER A 40 0.52 8.58 -2.98
N TRP A 41 1.46 8.88 -3.88
CA TRP A 41 1.39 8.45 -5.29
C TRP A 41 1.30 6.92 -5.43
N LEU A 42 1.91 6.15 -4.51
CA LEU A 42 1.85 4.70 -4.51
C LEU A 42 0.45 4.18 -4.21
N LEU A 43 -0.28 4.88 -3.32
CA LEU A 43 -1.66 4.53 -2.98
C LEU A 43 -2.59 4.71 -4.18
N GLN A 44 -2.38 5.76 -4.97
CA GLN A 44 -3.15 5.99 -6.19
C GLN A 44 -2.91 4.85 -7.19
N ILE A 45 -1.66 4.40 -7.37
CA ILE A 45 -1.37 3.26 -8.25
C ILE A 45 -2.11 2.00 -7.77
N ILE A 46 -2.04 1.69 -6.47
CA ILE A 46 -2.73 0.53 -5.88
C ILE A 46 -4.24 0.62 -6.10
N CYS A 47 -4.86 1.76 -5.80
CA CYS A 47 -6.32 1.91 -5.91
C CYS A 47 -6.82 1.87 -7.35
N PHE A 48 -6.07 2.44 -8.31
CA PHE A 48 -6.54 2.59 -9.70
C PHE A 48 -5.98 1.56 -10.68
N GLN A 49 -5.12 0.63 -10.23
CA GLN A 49 -4.64 -0.44 -11.09
C GLN A 49 -5.80 -1.35 -11.52
N SER A 50 -5.79 -1.74 -12.80
CA SER A 50 -6.79 -2.68 -13.32
C SER A 50 -6.66 -4.03 -12.62
N LYS A 51 -7.70 -4.40 -11.88
CA LYS A 51 -7.75 -5.66 -11.13
C LYS A 51 -8.16 -6.79 -12.08
N THR A 52 -7.40 -7.88 -12.07
CA THR A 52 -7.67 -9.07 -12.90
C THR A 52 -8.80 -9.95 -12.35
N SER A 53 -9.18 -9.76 -11.08
CA SER A 53 -10.19 -10.54 -10.38
C SER A 53 -10.96 -9.62 -9.43
N GLU A 54 -12.25 -9.43 -9.66
CA GLU A 54 -13.15 -8.71 -8.72
C GLU A 54 -13.59 -9.59 -7.53
N THR A 55 -13.11 -10.83 -7.47
CA THR A 55 -13.60 -11.85 -6.53
C THR A 55 -12.92 -11.85 -5.17
N GLU A 56 -11.78 -11.16 -5.01
CA GLU A 56 -11.04 -11.15 -3.74
C GLU A 56 -11.42 -9.94 -2.88
N LEU A 57 -11.78 -10.20 -1.62
CA LEU A 57 -12.13 -9.17 -0.64
C LEU A 57 -10.90 -8.42 -0.10
N PHE A 58 -9.70 -9.00 -0.24
CA PHE A 58 -8.44 -8.44 0.24
C PHE A 58 -7.36 -8.65 -0.80
N GLU A 59 -6.49 -7.65 -0.94
CA GLU A 59 -5.36 -7.66 -1.87
C GLU A 59 -4.06 -7.40 -1.11
N PHE A 60 -3.01 -8.14 -1.48
CA PHE A 60 -1.71 -8.04 -0.85
C PHE A 60 -0.68 -7.53 -1.85
N TRP A 61 -0.27 -6.28 -1.68
CA TRP A 61 0.62 -5.62 -2.62
C TRP A 61 2.08 -5.71 -2.19
N THR A 62 2.96 -6.06 -3.12
CA THR A 62 4.41 -6.08 -2.92
C THR A 62 5.09 -5.12 -3.90
N LEU A 63 5.89 -4.19 -3.37
CA LEU A 63 6.76 -3.32 -4.16
C LEU A 63 8.19 -3.88 -4.13
N GLN A 64 8.70 -4.31 -5.29
CA GLN A 64 10.04 -4.85 -5.42
C GLN A 64 10.90 -3.99 -6.34
N ARG A 65 12.17 -3.78 -5.99
CA ARG A 65 13.13 -3.12 -6.86
C ARG A 65 13.64 -4.11 -7.90
N LYS A 66 13.59 -3.78 -9.19
CA LYS A 66 14.15 -4.61 -10.27
C LYS A 66 15.64 -4.33 -10.43
N GLU A 67 15.96 -3.13 -10.94
CA GLU A 67 17.33 -2.67 -11.19
C GLU A 67 17.35 -1.13 -11.20
N GLY A 68 18.47 -0.51 -10.82
CA GLY A 68 18.58 0.95 -10.87
C GLY A 68 17.49 1.64 -10.04
N LEU A 69 16.73 2.56 -10.63
CA LEU A 69 15.59 3.24 -9.97
C LEU A 69 14.23 2.63 -10.35
N GLU A 70 14.22 1.44 -10.96
CA GLU A 70 12.99 0.78 -11.39
C GLU A 70 12.41 -0.10 -10.29
N TYR A 71 11.10 0.05 -10.11
CA TYR A 71 10.31 -0.74 -9.18
C TYR A 71 9.18 -1.45 -9.94
N VAL A 72 8.83 -2.64 -9.47
CA VAL A 72 7.66 -3.39 -9.91
C VAL A 72 6.70 -3.51 -8.73
N LEU A 73 5.44 -3.20 -9.00
CA LEU A 73 4.34 -3.38 -8.07
C LEU A 73 3.53 -4.61 -8.50
N GLN A 74 3.31 -5.53 -7.57
CA GLN A 74 2.57 -6.78 -7.80
C GLN A 74 1.49 -6.94 -6.74
N CYS A 75 0.30 -7.35 -7.16
CA CYS A 75 -0.82 -7.75 -6.30
C CYS A 75 -0.81 -9.27 -6.13
#